data_AF-A0A7S0IPC9-F1
#
_entry.id   AF-A0A7S0IPC9-F1
#
_cell.length_a   1.000
_cell.length_b   1.000
_cell.length_c   1.000
_cell.angle_alpha   90.00
_cell.angle_beta   90.00
_cell.angle_gamma   90.00
#
_symmetry.space_group_name_H-M   'P 1'
#
loop_
_entity.id
_entity.type
_entity.pdbx_description
1 polymer ?
#
loop_
_entity_poly.entity_id
_entity_poly.type
_entity_poly.pdbx_seq_one_letter_code
_entity_poly.pdbx_strand_id
1 'polypeptide(L)'
;ASSFKVMLDERNHSTEKLCLPGTAQFSGAALLTFNDAVFTDKDLSSIQRIGGSLKKEEAARTKTGRFGVGFCSCYHATDLPSFLSRGFLAVFDPHCSHLPNASHTDPGKLLS
;
A
#
# COMPACT_ATOMS: atom_id res chain seq x y z
N ALA A 1 15.92 2.71 -7.41
CA ALA A 1 15.30 3.98 -7.83
C ALA A 1 16.40 5.01 -7.98
N SER A 2 16.34 5.84 -9.02
CA SER A 2 17.23 6.99 -9.24
C SER A 2 16.51 8.34 -9.09
N SER A 3 15.16 8.33 -9.10
CA SER A 3 14.32 9.51 -8.88
C SER A 3 13.24 9.22 -7.85
N PHE A 4 12.96 10.21 -6.99
CA PHE A 4 11.86 10.19 -6.03
C PHE A 4 11.14 11.54 -6.06
N LYS A 5 9.81 11.52 -6.00
CA LYS A 5 8.96 12.72 -6.01
C LYS A 5 7.85 12.57 -4.98
N VAL A 6 7.50 13.69 -4.37
CA VAL A 6 6.36 13.83 -3.46
C VAL A 6 5.47 14.94 -4.00
N MET A 7 4.17 14.73 -4.01
CA MET A 7 3.18 15.69 -4.48
C MET A 7 1.97 15.67 -3.56
N LEU A 8 1.56 16.84 -3.07
CA LEU A 8 0.23 17.01 -2.50
C LEU A 8 -0.74 17.24 -3.67
N ASP A 9 -1.65 16.29 -3.86
CA ASP A 9 -2.71 16.38 -4.86
C ASP A 9 -4.01 16.79 -4.15
N GLU A 10 -4.51 17.98 -4.42
CA GLU A 10 -5.71 18.53 -3.77
C GLU A 10 -7.00 18.28 -4.57
N ARG A 11 -6.93 17.48 -5.64
CA ARG A 11 -8.08 17.17 -6.48
C ARG A 11 -9.10 16.30 -5.74
N ASN A 12 -10.36 16.41 -6.15
CA ASN A 12 -11.45 15.54 -5.72
C ASN A 12 -11.98 14.76 -6.92
N HIS A 13 -12.20 13.47 -6.75
CA HIS A 13 -12.65 12.56 -7.79
C HIS A 13 -14.08 12.10 -7.53
N SER A 14 -14.82 11.83 -8.62
CA SER A 14 -16.19 11.31 -8.53
C SER A 14 -16.22 9.92 -7.88
N THR A 15 -17.23 9.68 -7.06
CA THR A 15 -17.48 8.42 -6.36
C THR A 15 -18.64 7.62 -6.97
N GLU A 16 -19.17 8.05 -8.11
CA GLU A 16 -20.33 7.40 -8.77
C GLU A 16 -20.05 5.96 -9.22
N LYS A 17 -18.80 5.65 -9.60
CA LYS A 17 -18.38 4.34 -10.09
C LYS A 17 -17.01 3.98 -9.54
N LEU A 18 -16.99 3.27 -8.41
CA LEU A 18 -15.77 2.80 -7.76
C LEU A 18 -15.63 1.28 -7.95
N CYS A 19 -14.40 0.83 -8.26
CA CYS A 19 -14.06 -0.59 -8.26
C CYS A 19 -14.13 -1.20 -6.86
N LEU A 20 -13.91 -0.38 -5.83
CA LEU A 20 -14.02 -0.73 -4.42
C LEU A 20 -15.04 0.22 -3.76
N PRO A 21 -16.32 -0.18 -3.62
CA PRO A 21 -17.36 0.72 -3.11
C PRO A 21 -17.06 1.32 -1.72
N GLY A 22 -16.35 0.59 -0.86
CA GLY A 22 -15.98 1.04 0.49
C GLY A 22 -14.89 2.12 0.54
N THR A 23 -14.37 2.57 -0.62
CA THR A 23 -13.25 3.53 -0.68
C THR A 23 -13.67 4.94 -1.08
N ALA A 24 -14.96 5.25 -1.10
CA ALA A 24 -15.47 6.56 -1.54
C ALA A 24 -14.85 7.75 -0.78
N GLN A 25 -14.69 7.62 0.54
CA GLN A 25 -14.09 8.67 1.38
C GLN A 25 -12.62 8.96 1.06
N PHE A 26 -11.93 8.07 0.35
CA PHE A 26 -10.52 8.24 -0.05
C PHE A 26 -10.36 8.79 -1.48
N SER A 27 -11.44 9.30 -2.09
CA SER A 27 -11.43 9.87 -3.45
C SER A 27 -11.12 11.38 -3.49
N GLY A 28 -10.72 11.96 -2.36
CA GLY A 28 -10.34 13.38 -2.22
C GLY A 28 -8.84 13.61 -2.32
N ALA A 29 -8.37 14.67 -1.65
CA ALA A 29 -6.96 15.05 -1.62
C ALA A 29 -6.05 13.91 -1.10
N ALA A 30 -4.87 13.76 -1.71
CA ALA A 30 -3.94 12.68 -1.41
C ALA A 30 -2.48 13.14 -1.44
N LEU A 31 -1.65 12.52 -0.60
CA LEU A 31 -0.20 12.64 -0.67
C LEU A 31 0.37 11.55 -1.59
N LEU A 32 0.76 11.92 -2.80
CA LEU A 32 1.31 11.01 -3.79
C LEU A 32 2.83 10.92 -3.64
N THR A 33 3.35 9.70 -3.66
CA THR A 33 4.79 9.44 -3.73
C THR A 33 5.09 8.59 -4.95
N PHE A 34 6.12 8.98 -5.70
CA PHE A 34 6.54 8.29 -6.91
C PHE A 34 8.03 7.99 -6.86
N ASN A 35 8.41 6.80 -7.31
CA ASN A 35 9.79 6.47 -7.63
C ASN A 35 9.84 5.68 -8.93
N ASP A 36 10.97 5.76 -9.62
CA ASP A 36 11.20 5.13 -10.93
C ASP A 36 11.62 3.65 -10.84
N ALA A 37 11.70 3.05 -9.65
CA ALA A 37 11.82 1.61 -9.53
C ALA A 37 10.45 0.95 -9.63
N VAL A 38 10.47 -0.29 -10.13
CA VAL A 38 9.27 -1.05 -10.43
C VAL A 38 9.26 -2.30 -9.56
N PHE A 39 8.14 -2.60 -8.91
CA PHE A 39 8.01 -3.78 -8.06
C PHE A 39 8.09 -5.07 -8.88
N THR A 40 8.88 -6.03 -8.39
CA THR A 40 8.87 -7.42 -8.88
C THR A 40 7.72 -8.21 -8.24
N ASP A 41 7.40 -9.39 -8.76
CA ASP A 41 6.35 -10.25 -8.19
C ASP A 41 6.70 -10.68 -6.74
N LYS A 42 8.01 -10.80 -6.45
CA LYS A 42 8.52 -11.04 -5.09
C LYS A 42 8.27 -9.84 -4.17
N ASP A 43 8.38 -8.62 -4.68
CA ASP A 43 8.10 -7.42 -3.89
C ASP A 43 6.60 -7.30 -3.62
N LEU A 44 5.76 -7.51 -4.63
CA LEU A 44 4.29 -7.49 -4.52
C LEU A 44 3.78 -8.52 -3.50
N SER A 45 4.30 -9.74 -3.53
CA SER A 45 3.94 -10.77 -2.55
C SER A 45 4.50 -10.49 -1.15
N SER A 46 5.66 -9.83 -1.04
CA SER A 46 6.26 -9.49 0.26
C SER A 46 5.50 -8.35 0.95
N ILE A 47 5.12 -7.31 0.20
CA ILE A 47 4.52 -6.09 0.75
C ILE A 47 3.08 -6.30 1.23
N GLN A 48 2.35 -7.30 0.70
CA GLN A 48 1.02 -7.69 1.22
C GLN A 48 1.05 -8.18 2.68
N ARG A 49 2.20 -8.63 3.19
CA ARG A 49 2.33 -9.23 4.53
C ARG A 49 2.75 -8.24 5.61
N ILE A 50 2.61 -6.93 5.38
CA ILE A 50 2.98 -5.90 6.35
C ILE A 50 2.18 -6.12 7.64
N GLY A 51 2.88 -6.50 8.71
CA GLY A 51 2.29 -6.87 10.01
C GLY A 51 2.72 -8.26 10.52
N GLY A 52 3.15 -9.15 9.62
CA GLY A 52 3.68 -10.47 9.97
C GLY A 52 5.10 -10.39 10.51
N SER A 53 5.24 -10.15 11.82
CA SER A 53 6.50 -10.39 12.54
C SER A 53 6.83 -11.89 12.54
N LEU A 54 7.36 -12.41 11.43
CA LEU A 54 8.09 -13.68 11.44
C LEU A 54 9.54 -13.37 11.12
N LYS A 55 10.25 -13.01 12.19
CA LYS A 55 11.66 -13.36 12.35
C LYS A 55 11.80 -14.87 12.09
N LYS A 56 12.10 -15.26 10.85
CA LYS A 56 12.78 -16.53 10.57
C LYS A 56 14.23 -16.18 10.23
N GLU A 57 15.12 -16.95 10.84
CA GLU A 57 16.51 -16.66 11.21
C GLU A 57 17.49 -16.37 10.06
N GLU A 58 17.04 -16.21 8.81
CA GLU A 58 17.90 -15.95 7.65
C GLU A 58 18.09 -14.45 7.32
N ALA A 59 17.43 -13.54 8.05
CA ALA A 59 17.49 -12.09 7.77
C ALA A 59 18.66 -11.36 8.47
N ALA A 60 19.60 -12.07 9.10
CA ALA A 60 20.71 -11.47 9.86
C ALA A 60 21.83 -10.86 8.98
N ARG A 61 21.75 -10.99 7.64
CA ARG A 61 22.79 -10.48 6.77
C ARG A 61 22.16 -9.99 5.46
N THR A 62 22.22 -8.68 5.24
CA THR A 62 21.91 -7.98 3.97
C THR A 62 20.52 -7.33 3.92
N LYS A 63 20.54 -6.00 4.12
CA LYS A 63 19.51 -4.97 3.82
C LYS A 63 18.46 -4.73 4.90
N THR A 64 18.77 -3.77 5.76
CA THR A 64 17.81 -2.86 6.42
C THR A 64 16.68 -2.49 5.45
N GLY A 65 15.41 -2.74 5.81
CA GLY A 65 14.25 -2.17 5.09
C GLY A 65 13.38 -3.11 4.25
N ARG A 66 13.11 -4.36 4.69
CA ARG A 66 12.14 -5.25 4.02
C ARG A 66 10.74 -5.06 4.63
N PHE A 67 10.06 -4.01 4.18
CA PHE A 67 8.64 -3.64 4.37
C PHE A 67 7.99 -4.02 5.70
N GLY A 68 8.03 -3.10 6.65
CA GLY A 68 7.22 -3.19 7.86
C GLY A 68 7.15 -1.82 8.51
N VAL A 69 8.20 -1.45 9.25
CA VAL A 69 8.21 -0.22 10.05
C VAL A 69 8.14 1.05 9.19
N GLY A 70 8.92 1.13 8.11
CA GLY A 70 8.96 2.32 7.25
C GLY A 70 7.64 2.58 6.52
N PHE A 71 6.97 1.52 6.03
CA PHE A 71 5.66 1.65 5.39
C PHE A 71 4.56 1.97 6.41
N CYS A 72 4.63 1.45 7.64
CA CYS A 72 3.66 1.78 8.68
C CYS A 72 3.57 3.28 8.97
N SER A 73 4.59 4.07 8.66
CA SER A 73 4.54 5.53 8.80
C SER A 73 3.45 6.19 7.93
N CYS A 74 3.02 5.55 6.84
CA CYS A 74 1.93 6.03 5.98
C CYS A 74 0.59 6.13 6.74
N TYR A 75 0.39 5.31 7.78
CA TYR A 75 -0.83 5.33 8.59
C TYR A 75 -0.99 6.60 9.44
N HIS A 76 0.04 7.45 9.55
CA HIS A 76 -0.14 8.79 10.11
C HIS A 76 -0.88 9.74 9.16
N ALA A 77 -0.89 9.44 7.85
CA ALA A 77 -1.47 10.29 6.82
C ALA A 77 -2.78 9.72 6.25
N THR A 78 -2.95 8.40 6.26
CA THR A 78 -4.13 7.75 5.67
C THR A 78 -4.39 6.38 6.29
N ASP A 79 -5.67 6.02 6.48
CA ASP A 79 -6.09 4.69 6.92
C ASP A 79 -6.08 3.64 5.79
N LEU A 80 -5.97 4.08 4.53
CA LEU A 80 -6.05 3.22 3.35
C LEU A 80 -4.90 3.49 2.36
N PRO A 81 -3.63 3.25 2.76
CA PRO A 81 -2.51 3.46 1.86
C PRO A 81 -2.61 2.51 0.66
N SER A 82 -2.19 3.01 -0.50
CA SER A 82 -2.18 2.24 -1.74
C SER A 82 -0.96 2.57 -2.60
N PHE A 83 -0.59 1.64 -3.49
CA PHE A 83 0.44 1.89 -4.50
C PHE A 83 0.08 1.21 -5.82
N LEU A 84 0.54 1.80 -6.92
CA LEU A 84 0.39 1.27 -8.28
C LEU A 84 1.77 0.93 -8.86
N SER A 85 1.95 -0.28 -9.35
CA SER A 85 3.17 -0.69 -10.06
C SER A 85 2.85 -1.77 -11.10
N ARG A 86 3.34 -1.61 -12.33
CA ARG A 86 3.12 -2.56 -13.47
C ARG A 86 1.63 -2.86 -13.75
N GLY A 87 0.74 -1.91 -13.49
CA GLY A 87 -0.71 -2.11 -13.61
C GLY A 87 -1.37 -2.77 -12.41
N PHE A 88 -0.60 -3.23 -11.41
CA PHE A 88 -1.15 -3.76 -10.17
C PHE A 88 -1.37 -2.65 -9.15
N LEU A 89 -2.59 -2.54 -8.63
CA LEU A 89 -2.96 -1.66 -7.53
C LEU A 89 -3.03 -2.49 -6.24
N ALA A 90 -2.12 -2.21 -5.31
CA ALA A 90 -2.19 -2.76 -3.96
C ALA A 90 -2.83 -1.75 -3.01
N VAL A 91 -3.80 -2.19 -2.21
CA VAL A 91 -4.50 -1.38 -1.21
C VAL A 91 -4.43 -2.10 0.13
N PHE A 92 -4.21 -1.37 1.22
CA PHE A 92 -4.04 -1.93 2.57
C PHE A 92 -5.08 -1.37 3.53
N ASP A 93 -5.83 -2.26 4.16
CA ASP A 93 -6.91 -1.93 5.09
C ASP A 93 -6.75 -2.73 6.40
N PRO A 94 -5.86 -2.30 7.31
CA PRO A 94 -5.59 -3.04 8.55
C PRO A 94 -6.81 -3.12 9.48
N HIS A 95 -7.75 -2.17 9.33
CA HIS A 95 -9.00 -2.11 10.08
C HIS A 95 -10.12 -2.93 9.43
N CYS A 96 -9.90 -3.53 8.26
CA CYS A 96 -10.86 -4.37 7.55
C CYS A 96 -12.24 -3.70 7.36
N SER A 97 -12.25 -2.38 7.17
CA SER A 97 -13.46 -1.54 7.18
C SER A 97 -13.86 -1.04 5.79
N HIS A 98 -12.99 -1.18 4.80
CA HIS A 98 -13.11 -0.54 3.48
C HIS A 98 -13.00 -1.53 2.31
N LEU A 99 -12.20 -2.59 2.47
CA LEU A 99 -11.97 -3.58 1.42
C LEU A 99 -12.87 -4.82 1.59
N PRO A 100 -13.45 -5.34 0.49
CA PRO A 100 -14.23 -6.57 0.56
C PRO A 100 -13.32 -7.75 0.90
N ASN A 101 -13.77 -8.61 1.82
CA ASN A 101 -13.05 -9.82 2.24
C ASN A 101 -11.65 -9.54 2.83
N ALA A 102 -11.39 -8.35 3.36
CA ALA A 102 -10.19 -8.08 4.16
C ALA A 102 -10.33 -8.73 5.55
N SER A 103 -9.20 -9.15 6.11
CA SER A 103 -9.13 -9.72 7.46
C SER A 103 -7.82 -9.31 8.15
N HIS A 104 -7.73 -9.43 9.47
CA HIS A 104 -6.51 -9.06 10.19
C HIS A 104 -5.27 -9.89 9.78
N THR A 105 -5.47 -11.07 9.19
CA THR A 105 -4.38 -11.92 8.67
C THR A 105 -4.10 -11.69 7.17
N ASP A 106 -5.01 -11.02 6.46
CA ASP A 106 -4.91 -10.63 5.05
C ASP A 106 -5.59 -9.26 4.84
N PRO A 107 -4.99 -8.16 5.32
CA PRO A 107 -5.59 -6.83 5.25
C PRO A 107 -5.39 -6.15 3.90
N GLY A 108 -4.56 -6.73 3.02
CA GLY A 108 -4.24 -6.18 1.71
C GLY A 108 -5.13 -6.75 0.60
N LYS A 109 -5.35 -5.98 -0.46
CA LYS A 109 -5.87 -6.47 -1.74
C LYS A 109 -4.99 -6.03 -2.88
N LEU A 110 -4.75 -6.93 -3.83
CA LEU A 110 -4.05 -6.67 -5.08
C LEU A 110 -5.05 -6.78 -6.22
N LEU A 111 -5.23 -5.69 -6.95
CA LEU A 111 -6.05 -5.59 -8.14
C LEU A 111 -5.14 -5.54 -9.38
N SER A 112 -5.57 -6.16 -10.47
CA SER A 112 -4.85 -6.24 -11.76
C SER A 112 -5.74 -5.82 -12.92
#